data_AF-A0A258QZ82-F1
#
_entry.id   AF-A0A258QZ82-F1
#
_cell.length_a   1.000
_cell.length_b   1.000
_cell.length_c   1.000
_cell.angle_alpha   90.00
_cell.angle_beta   90.00
_cell.angle_gamma   90.00
#
_symmetry.space_group_name_H-M   'P 1'
#
loop_
_entity.id
_entity.type
_entity.pdbx_description
1 polymer ?
#
loop_
_entity_poly.entity_id
_entity_poly.type
_entity_poly.pdbx_seq_one_letter_code
_entity_poly.pdbx_strand_id
1 'polypeptide(L)' 'MKPPGRRVWLFDLDNTLHDASAASFAPTNVAMTQYIVDHLGLSHDEAGSLRQHYWLHYG' A
#
# COMPACT_ATOMS: atom_id res chain seq x y z
N MET A 1 11.57 -40.78 -5.93
CA MET A 1 10.30 -40.03 -6.14
C MET A 1 10.30 -38.80 -5.24
N LYS A 2 9.93 -37.63 -5.77
CA LYS A 2 9.74 -36.41 -4.96
C LYS A 2 8.38 -36.52 -4.26
N PRO A 3 8.24 -36.21 -2.96
CA PRO A 3 6.94 -36.26 -2.30
C PRO A 3 5.97 -35.28 -2.97
N PRO A 4 4.65 -35.58 -3.00
CA PRO A 4 3.66 -34.68 -3.56
C PRO A 4 3.73 -33.33 -2.84
N GLY A 5 3.73 -32.24 -3.60
CA GLY A 5 3.76 -30.89 -3.04
C GLY A 5 2.52 -30.64 -2.17
N ARG A 6 2.72 -30.12 -0.96
CA ARG A 6 1.62 -29.74 -0.06
C ARG A 6 0.83 -28.57 -0.67
N ARG A 7 -0.51 -28.67 -0.70
CA ARG A 7 -1.38 -27.59 -1.16
C ARG A 7 -1.26 -26.38 -0.23
N VAL A 8 -1.05 -25.21 -0.79
CA VAL A 8 -0.98 -23.92 -0.09
C VAL A 8 -1.98 -22.97 -0.74
N TRP A 9 -2.71 -22.23 0.09
CA TRP A 9 -3.60 -21.16 -0.32
C TRP A 9 -3.04 -19.83 0.19
N LEU A 10 -3.01 -18.84 -0.68
CA LEU A 10 -2.63 -17.47 -0.35
C LEU A 10 -3.87 -16.61 -0.49
N PHE A 11 -4.18 -15.86 0.56
CA PHE A 11 -5.26 -14.89 0.56
C PHE A 11 -4.64 -13.52 0.74
N ASP A 12 -5.09 -12.59 -0.09
CA ASP A 12 -4.84 -11.18 0.11
C ASP A 12 -5.62 -10.68 1.35
N LEU A 13 -5.15 -9.61 1.97
CA LEU A 13 -5.70 -9.10 3.23
C LEU A 13 -6.68 -7.95 2.98
N ASP A 14 -6.22 -6.91 2.28
CA ASP A 14 -6.92 -5.63 2.14
C ASP A 14 -7.99 -5.71 1.05
N ASN A 15 -9.23 -5.39 1.40
CA ASN A 15 -10.42 -5.57 0.54
C ASN A 15 -10.69 -7.02 0.09
N THR A 16 -9.94 -7.99 0.61
CA THR A 16 -10.23 -9.43 0.44
C THR A 16 -10.74 -10.04 1.75
N LEU A 17 -10.03 -9.85 2.87
CA LEU A 17 -10.44 -10.35 4.19
C LEU A 17 -11.08 -9.28 5.07
N HIS A 18 -10.83 -7.99 4.81
CA HIS A 18 -11.48 -6.89 5.51
C HIS A 18 -11.59 -5.64 4.62
N ASP A 19 -12.53 -4.74 4.94
CA ASP A 19 -12.73 -3.49 4.20
C ASP A 19 -11.71 -2.42 4.64
N ALA A 20 -10.52 -2.49 4.03
CA ALA A 20 -9.44 -1.55 4.27
C ALA A 20 -9.74 -0.17 3.66
N SER A 21 -10.51 -0.12 2.58
CA SER A 21 -10.91 1.13 1.91
C SER A 21 -11.72 2.03 2.82
N ALA A 22 -12.67 1.45 3.57
CA ALA A 22 -13.50 2.19 4.52
C ALA A 22 -12.80 2.49 5.86
N ALA A 23 -11.69 1.82 6.16
CA ALA A 23 -11.04 1.89 7.46
C ALA A 23 -9.65 2.55 7.43
N SER A 24 -8.68 1.92 6.77
CA SER A 24 -7.25 2.18 6.98
C SER A 24 -6.58 2.96 5.86
N PHE A 25 -7.07 2.88 4.61
CA PHE A 25 -6.39 3.50 3.47
C PHE A 25 -6.32 5.02 3.54
N ALA A 26 -7.41 5.70 3.93
CA ALA A 26 -7.44 7.15 4.03
C ALA A 26 -6.41 7.73 5.02
N PRO A 27 -6.37 7.32 6.31
CA PRO A 27 -5.36 7.83 7.24
C PRO A 27 -3.93 7.42 6.86
N THR A 28 -3.75 6.21 6.29
CA THR A 28 -2.44 5.75 5.82
C THR A 28 -1.90 6.64 4.69
N ASN A 29 -2.76 7.02 3.73
CA ASN A 29 -2.38 7.91 2.64
C ASN A 29 -1.92 9.29 3.13
N VAL A 30 -2.58 9.84 4.15
CA VAL A 30 -2.18 11.11 4.78
C VAL A 30 -0.81 10.96 5.45
N ALA A 31 -0.62 9.91 6.26
CA ALA A 31 0.64 9.66 6.94
C ALA A 31 1.81 9.45 5.96
N MET A 32 1.60 8.70 4.88
CA MET A 32 2.60 8.49 3.84
C MET A 32 2.95 9.79 3.10
N THR A 33 1.95 10.62 2.81
CA THR A 33 2.19 11.93 2.17
C THR A 33 3.02 12.84 3.08
N GLN A 34 2.69 12.90 4.37
CA GLN A 34 3.45 13.68 5.34
C GLN A 34 4.89 13.17 5.49
N TYR A 35 5.09 11.85 5.54
CA TYR A 35 6.41 11.25 5.58
C TYR A 35 7.28 11.70 4.39
N ILE A 36 6.72 11.71 3.18
CA ILE A 36 7.44 12.17 1.98
C ILE A 36 7.79 13.66 2.07
N VAL A 37 6.87 14.51 2.54
CA VAL A 37 7.13 15.94 2.80
C VAL A 37 8.32 16.10 3.74
N ASP A 38 8.28 15.44 4.90
CA ASP A 38 9.29 15.60 5.95
C ASP A 38 10.69 15.15 5.52
N HIS A 39 10.78 14.11 4.69
CA HIS A 39 12.05 13.49 4.34
C HIS A 39 12.64 13.98 3.02
N LEU A 40 11.80 14.46 2.09
CA LEU A 40 12.25 14.92 0.77
C LEU A 40 12.14 16.44 0.61
N GLY A 41 11.50 17.16 1.54
CA GLY A 41 11.32 18.60 1.48
C GLY A 41 10.41 19.06 0.34
N LEU A 42 9.55 18.18 -0.17
CA LEU A 42 8.59 18.48 -1.23
C LEU A 42 7.39 19.24 -0.68
N SER A 43 6.68 19.96 -1.55
CA SER A 43 5.34 20.44 -1.18
C SER A 43 4.39 19.25 -0.98
N HIS A 44 3.31 19.48 -0.24
CA HIS A 44 2.32 18.44 0.04
C HIS A 44 1.68 17.90 -1.25
N ASP A 45 1.43 18.74 -2.26
CA ASP A 45 0.83 18.32 -3.54
C ASP A 45 1.80 17.49 -4.39
N GLU A 46 3.09 17.86 -4.42
CA GLU A 46 4.15 17.07 -5.07
C GLU A 46 4.33 15.73 -4.37
N ALA A 47 4.34 15.71 -3.03
CA ALA A 47 4.42 14.50 -2.24
C ALA A 47 3.21 13.57 -2.49
N GLY A 48 2.00 14.12 -2.54
CA GLY A 48 0.79 13.37 -2.84
C GLY A 48 0.81 12.77 -4.25
N SER A 49 1.30 13.54 -5.23
CA SER A 49 1.48 13.09 -6.62
C SER A 49 2.52 11.99 -6.72
N LEU A 50 3.66 12.13 -6.03
CA LEU A 50 4.73 11.13 -5.99
C LEU A 50 4.25 9.83 -5.33
N ARG A 51 3.53 9.91 -4.21
CA ARG A 51 2.91 8.76 -3.54
C ARG A 51 1.96 8.02 -4.49
N GLN A 52 1.08 8.75 -5.20
CA GLN A 52 0.16 8.13 -6.15
C GLN A 52 0.90 7.51 -7.33
N HIS A 53 1.93 8.18 -7.86
CA HIS A 53 2.77 7.64 -8.93
C HIS A 53 3.38 6.29 -8.54
N TYR A 54 3.98 6.20 -7.35
CA TYR A 54 4.59 4.95 -6.90
C TYR A 54 3.58 3.86 -6.55
N TRP A 55 2.43 4.21 -5.99
CA TRP A 55 1.36 3.24 -5.78
C TRP A 55 0.86 2.64 -7.10
N LEU A 56 0.67 3.46 -8.14
CA LEU A 56 0.25 2.97 -9.46
C LEU A 56 1.32 2.09 -10.13
N HIS A 57 2.61 2.33 -9.85
CA HIS A 57 3.69 1.60 -10.49
C HIS A 57 4.09 0.31 -9.76
N TYR A 58 4.00 0.30 -8.42
CA TYR A 58 4.53 -0.77 -7.59
C TYR A 58 3.49 -1.53 -6.76
N GLY A 59 2.24 -1.05 -6.71
CA GLY A 59 1.23 -1.54 -5.77
C GLY A 59 1.43 -1.02 -4.36
#